data_AF-A0A842NBI0-F1
#
_entry.id   AF-A0A842NBI0-F1
#
_cell.length_a   1.000
_cell.length_b   1.000
_cell.length_c   1.000
_cell.angle_alpha   90.00
_cell.angle_beta   90.00
_cell.angle_gamma   90.00
#
_symmetry.space_group_name_H-M   'P 1'
#
loop_
_entity.id
_entity.type
_entity.pdbx_description
1 polymer ?
#
loop_
_entity_poly.entity_id
_entity_poly.type
_entity_poly.pdbx_seq_one_letter_code
_entity_poly.pdbx_strand_id
1 'polypeptide(L)' 'GHPIGATGVGQVVEVFEQLTGKSGERTVNDAKIGLTQNFGATGASCAVHVFQSV' A
#
# COMPACT_ATOMS: atom_id res chain seq x y z
N GLY A 1 -10.03 2.96 -8.42
CA GLY A 1 -11.29 3.46 -7.83
C GLY A 1 -11.32 3.20 -6.34
N HIS A 2 -12.39 3.55 -5.62
CA HIS A 2 -12.50 3.43 -4.16
C HIS A 2 -13.64 2.49 -3.72
N PRO A 3 -13.51 1.17 -3.91
CA PRO A 3 -14.38 0.21 -3.23
C PRO A 3 -14.04 0.21 -1.74
N ILE A 4 -14.96 0.68 -0.89
CA ILE A 4 -14.69 1.02 0.53
C ILE A 4 -13.98 -0.12 1.27
N GLY A 5 -14.50 -1.35 1.21
CA GLY A 5 -13.91 -2.48 1.93
C GLY A 5 -12.58 -2.98 1.34
N ALA A 6 -12.36 -2.83 0.03
CA ALA A 6 -11.20 -3.37 -0.66
C ALA A 6 -10.03 -2.38 -0.81
N THR A 7 -10.25 -1.09 -0.53
CA THR A 7 -9.21 -0.05 -0.74
C THR A 7 -7.96 -0.31 0.08
N GLY A 8 -8.10 -0.70 1.35
CA GLY A 8 -6.95 -1.02 2.20
C GLY A 8 -6.14 -2.20 1.69
N VAL A 9 -6.81 -3.25 1.23
CA VAL A 9 -6.15 -4.42 0.63
C VAL A 9 -5.44 -4.01 -0.66
N GLY A 10 -6.06 -3.19 -1.50
CA GLY A 10 -5.44 -2.66 -2.71
C GLY A 10 -4.16 -1.86 -2.43
N GLN A 11 -4.13 -1.06 -1.36
CA GLN A 11 -2.91 -0.37 -0.94
C GLN A 11 -1.79 -1.35 -0.55
N VAL A 12 -2.12 -2.42 0.17
CA VAL A 12 -1.14 -3.45 0.56
C VAL A 12 -0.62 -4.21 -0.67
N VAL A 13 -1.50 -4.54 -1.63
CA VAL A 13 -1.11 -5.18 -2.89
C VAL A 13 -0.15 -4.29 -3.68
N GLU A 14 -0.43 -2.99 -3.80
CA GLU A 14 0.49 -2.07 -4.50
C GLU A 14 1.85 -2.00 -3.79
N VAL A 15 1.89 -1.86 -2.46
CA VAL A 15 3.18 -1.87 -1.73
C VAL A 15 3.93 -3.18 -1.92
N PHE A 16 3.23 -4.32 -1.94
CA PHE A 16 3.85 -5.61 -2.20
C PHE A 16 4.42 -5.69 -3.63
N GLU A 17 3.68 -5.25 -4.63
CA GLU A 17 4.15 -5.21 -6.02
C GLU A 17 5.36 -4.28 -6.19
N GLN A 18 5.34 -3.12 -5.53
CA GLN A 18 6.46 -2.17 -5.53
C GLN A 18 7.72 -2.76 -4.91
N LEU A 19 7.62 -3.35 -3.71
CA LEU A 19 8.76 -3.97 -3.01
C LEU A 19 9.29 -5.24 -3.70
N THR A 20 8.47 -5.89 -4.53
CA THR A 20 8.86 -7.11 -5.28
C THR A 20 9.19 -6.85 -6.75
N GLY A 21 9.17 -5.59 -7.20
CA GLY A 21 9.48 -5.23 -8.59
C GLY A 21 8.43 -5.66 -9.63
N LYS A 22 7.19 -5.90 -9.19
CA LYS A 22 6.08 -6.39 -10.05
C LYS A 22 5.12 -5.30 -10.53
N SER A 23 5.30 -4.05 -10.09
CA SER A 23 4.47 -2.90 -10.46
C SER A 23 4.70 -2.35 -11.88
N GLY A 24 5.47 -3.06 -12.72
CA GLY A 24 5.75 -2.68 -14.11
C GLY A 24 6.43 -1.32 -14.23
N GLU A 25 5.94 -0.47 -15.13
CA GLU A 25 6.49 0.88 -15.35
C GLU A 25 6.37 1.80 -14.13
N ARG A 26 5.49 1.50 -13.17
CA ARG A 26 5.30 2.28 -11.94
C ARG A 26 6.29 1.93 -10.83
N THR A 27 7.17 0.96 -11.05
CA THR A 27 8.07 0.45 -10.03
C THR A 27 9.03 1.53 -9.54
N VAL A 28 9.04 1.74 -8.23
CA VAL A 28 10.02 2.60 -7.56
C VAL A 28 11.31 1.81 -7.38
N ASN A 29 12.37 2.26 -8.05
CA ASN A 29 13.68 1.62 -8.00
C ASN A 29 14.24 1.60 -6.58
N ASP A 30 14.85 0.48 -6.20
CA ASP A 30 15.52 0.27 -4.92
C ASP A 30 14.65 0.51 -3.67
N ALA A 31 13.32 0.47 -3.81
CA ALA A 31 12.42 0.56 -2.68
C ALA A 31 12.67 -0.58 -1.67
N LYS A 32 12.98 -0.22 -0.42
CA LYS A 32 13.19 -1.18 0.69
C LYS A 32 12.14 -1.13 1.77
N ILE A 33 11.43 0.00 1.88
CA ILE A 33 10.41 0.25 2.90
C ILE A 33 9.19 0.84 2.21
N GLY A 34 8.00 0.33 2.55
CA GLY A 34 6.72 0.84 2.08
C GLY A 34 5.77 1.09 3.24
N LEU A 35 4.85 2.06 3.07
CA LEU A 35 3.84 2.40 4.07
C LEU A 35 2.47 2.48 3.42
N THR A 36 1.46 1.93 4.09
CA THR A 36 0.06 2.18 3.76
C THR A 36 -0.60 2.94 4.91
N GLN A 37 -1.46 3.90 4.56
CA GLN A 37 -2.30 4.63 5.50
C GLN A 37 -3.73 4.58 4.98
N ASN A 38 -4.57 3.77 5.63
CA ASN A 38 -5.97 3.63 5.29
C ASN A 38 -6.83 4.36 6.33
N PHE A 39 -7.73 5.22 5.88
CA PHE A 39 -8.64 6.00 6.71
C PHE A 39 -10.08 5.51 6.58
N GLY A 40 -10.75 5.37 7.73
CA GLY A 40 -12.19 5.12 7.81
C GLY A 40 -12.97 6.41 8.05
N ALA A 41 -14.07 6.58 7.31
CA ALA A 41 -14.95 7.74 7.40
C ALA A 41 -14.17 9.07 7.29
N THR A 42 -14.51 10.07 8.08
CA THR A 42 -13.82 11.37 8.14
C THR A 42 -12.62 11.34 9.10
N GLY A 43 -11.88 10.23 9.14
CA GLY A 43 -10.73 10.04 10.03
C GLY A 43 -11.07 9.53 11.43
N ALA A 44 -12.24 8.95 11.62
CA ALA A 44 -12.63 8.34 12.90
C ALA A 44 -11.78 7.12 13.26
N SER A 45 -11.24 6.43 12.25
CA SER A 45 -10.30 5.33 12.42
C SER A 45 -9.23 5.37 11.33
N CYS A 46 -8.05 4.85 11.67
CA CYS A 46 -6.94 4.72 10.72
C CYS A 46 -6.16 3.43 11.00
N ALA A 47 -5.78 2.72 9.94
CA ALA A 47 -4.86 1.60 10.00
C ALA A 47 -3.60 1.95 9.20
N VAL A 48 -2.44 1.79 9.83
CA VAL A 48 -1.13 2.05 9.22
C VAL A 48 -0.32 0.76 9.26
N HIS A 49 0.28 0.41 8.13
CA HIS A 49 1.20 -0.72 8.03
C HIS A 49 2.53 -0.26 7.44
N VAL A 50 3.63 -0.72 8.03
CA VAL A 50 4.99 -0.54 7.51
C VAL A 50 5.51 -1.89 7.05
N PHE A 51 6.02 -1.94 5.82
CA PHE A 51 6.54 -3.15 5.19
C PHE A 51 8.02 -2.95 4.87
N GLN A 52 8.78 -4.05 4.89
CA GLN A 52 10.19 -4.08 4.51
C GLN A 52 10.42 -5.21 3.51
N SER A 53 11.20 -4.95 2.46
CA SER A 53 11.68 -6.00 1.56
C SER A 53 12.74 -6.85 2.27
N VAL A 54 12.60 -8.18 2.24
CA VAL A 54 13.53 -9.15 2.83
C VAL A 54 14.34 -9.86 1.75
#